data_AF-A0A8J8G1R9-F1
#
_entry.id   AF-A0A8J8G1R9-F1
#
_cell.length_a   1.000
_cell.length_b   1.000
_cell.length_c   1.000
_cell.angle_alpha   90.00
_cell.angle_beta   90.00
_cell.angle_gamma   90.00
#
_symmetry.space_group_name_H-M   'P 1'
#
loop_
_entity.id
_entity.type
_entity.pdbx_description
1 polymer ?
#
loop_
_entity_poly.entity_id
_entity_poly.type
_entity_poly.pdbx_seq_one_letter_code
_entity_poly.pdbx_strand_id
1 'polypeptide(L)' 'MNPEEIKKDAQKIMDNFMGEMKDIQIEENFVLEREKCFREEGNGTAPDEDFKQRFLSNAKRTSGDAILANKGDWV' A
#
# COMPACT_ATOMS: atom_id res chain seq x y z
N MET A 1 1.79 24.63 -0.85
CA MET A 1 1.02 24.19 -2.03
C MET A 1 -0.43 24.58 -1.77
N ASN A 2 -1.08 25.31 -2.67
CA ASN A 2 -2.43 25.83 -2.42
C ASN A 2 -3.45 24.68 -2.48
N PRO A 3 -4.32 24.47 -1.47
CA PRO A 3 -5.33 23.42 -1.49
C PRO A 3 -6.22 23.43 -2.74
N GLU A 4 -6.53 24.61 -3.29
CA GLU A 4 -7.35 24.74 -4.49
C GLU A 4 -6.61 24.30 -5.77
N GLU A 5 -5.29 24.50 -5.83
CA GLU A 5 -4.46 24.01 -6.94
C GLU A 5 -4.38 22.48 -6.92
N ILE A 6 -4.20 21.89 -5.72
CA ILE A 6 -4.21 20.43 -5.55
C ILE A 6 -5.54 19.84 -6.00
N LYS A 7 -6.66 20.46 -5.60
CA LYS A 7 -8.00 20.01 -5.98
C LYS A 7 -8.20 20.06 -7.49
N LYS A 8 -7.76 21.14 -8.14
CA LYS A 8 -7.85 21.31 -9.59
C LYS A 8 -6.99 20.28 -10.34
N ASP A 9 -5.78 20.03 -9.87
CA ASP A 9 -4.88 19.05 -10.48
C ASP A 9 -5.41 17.63 -10.30
N ALA A 10 -5.93 17.30 -9.11
CA ALA A 10 -6.58 16.02 -8.85
C ALA A 10 -7.79 15.80 -9.77
N GLN A 11 -8.65 16.82 -9.92
CA GLN A 11 -9.80 16.75 -10.82
C GLN A 11 -9.36 16.46 -12.25
N LYS A 12 -8.34 17.17 -12.75
CA LYS A 12 -7.81 16.97 -14.10
C LYS A 12 -7.27 15.56 -14.32
N ILE A 13 -6.57 15.00 -13.33
CA ILE A 13 -6.07 13.62 -13.40
C ILE A 13 -7.24 12.63 -13.50
N MET A 14 -8.27 12.82 -12.66
CA MET A 14 -9.45 11.95 -12.65
C MET A 14 -10.22 12.04 -13.97
N ASP A 15 -10.43 13.25 -14.49
CA ASP A 15 -11.16 13.46 -15.75
C ASP A 15 -10.42 12.82 -16.93
N ASN A 16 -9.09 12.94 -16.97
CA ASN A 16 -8.27 12.29 -17.99
C ASN A 16 -8.32 10.77 -17.89
N PHE A 17 -8.18 10.21 -16.67
CA PHE A 17 -8.24 8.78 -16.44
C PHE A 17 -9.60 8.18 -16.85
N MET A 18 -10.70 8.85 -16.49
CA MET A 18 -12.04 8.45 -16.88
C MET A 18 -12.26 8.56 -18.40
N GLY A 19 -11.67 9.59 -19.03
CA GLY A 19 -11.68 9.75 -20.47
C GLY A 19 -11.00 8.59 -21.20
N GLU A 20 -9.83 8.18 -20.73
CA GLU A 20 -9.08 7.04 -21.29
C GLU A 20 -9.79 5.69 -21.03
N MET A 21 -10.45 5.54 -19.89
CA MET A 21 -11.18 4.32 -19.52
C MET A 21 -12.51 4.14 -20.27
N LYS A 22 -13.07 5.21 -20.85
CA LYS A 22 -14.42 5.21 -21.43
C LYS A 22 -14.62 4.17 -22.53
N ASP A 23 -13.58 3.90 -23.30
CA ASP A 23 -13.64 3.01 -24.47
C ASP A 23 -13.07 1.61 -24.17
N ILE A 24 -12.65 1.34 -22.92
CA ILE A 24 -12.15 0.03 -22.51
C ILE A 24 -13.34 -0.92 -22.37
N GLN A 25 -13.39 -1.93 -23.24
CA GLN A 25 -14.30 -3.07 -23.09
C GLN A 25 -13.72 -4.01 -22.04
N ILE A 26 -14.41 -4.14 -20.90
CA ILE A 26 -14.03 -5.07 -19.85
C ILE A 26 -14.59 -6.45 -20.21
N GLU A 27 -13.72 -7.41 -20.50
CA GLU A 27 -14.14 -8.81 -20.57
C GLU A 27 -14.47 -9.29 -19.15
N GLU A 28 -15.69 -9.80 -18.93
CA GLU A 28 -16.18 -10.21 -17.60
C GLU A 28 -15.36 -11.36 -16.95
N ASN A 29 -14.49 -12.02 -17.72
CA ASN A 29 -13.83 -13.26 -17.35
C ASN A 29 -12.54 -13.09 -16.51
N PHE A 30 -12.17 -11.88 -16.11
CA PHE A 30 -10.96 -11.67 -15.28
C PHE A 30 -11.15 -11.98 -13.79
N VAL A 31 -12.36 -12.37 -13.36
CA VAL A 31 -12.58 -12.77 -11.97
C VAL A 31 -12.16 -14.22 -11.79
N LEU A 32 -10.98 -14.41 -11.20
CA LEU A 32 -10.56 -15.72 -10.73
C LEU A 32 -11.39 -16.05 -9.48
N GLU A 33 -12.49 -16.80 -9.66
CA GLU A 33 -13.29 -17.28 -8.54
C GLU A 33 -12.41 -18.15 -7.64
N ARG A 34 -12.12 -17.64 -6.44
CA ARG A 34 -11.36 -18.36 -5.44
C ARG A 34 -12.34 -18.94 -4.44
N GLU A 35 -12.33 -20.27 -4.29
CA GLU A 35 -13.12 -20.97 -3.26
C GLU A 35 -12.68 -20.58 -1.84
N LYS A 36 -11.41 -20.22 -1.67
CA LYS A 36 -10.83 -19.76 -0.41
C LYS A 36 -10.14 -18.40 -0.59
N CYS A 37 -10.65 -17.40 0.11
CA CYS A 37 -10.05 -16.05 0.18
C CYS A 37 -9.37 -15.76 1.52
N PHE A 38 -9.52 -16.67 2.49
CA PHE A 38 -8.94 -16.53 3.82
C PHE A 38 -7.71 -17.42 3.96
N ARG A 39 -6.66 -16.86 4.56
CA ARG A 39 -5.52 -17.63 5.01
C ARG A 39 -5.91 -18.37 6.29
N GLU A 40 -5.68 -19.68 6.32
CA GLU A 40 -5.77 -20.45 7.57
C GLU A 40 -4.62 -20.02 8.49
N GLU A 41 -4.94 -19.66 9.73
CA GLU A 41 -3.93 -19.31 10.73
C GLU A 41 -3.03 -20.51 10.99
N GLY A 42 -1.71 -20.30 10.89
CA GLY A 42 -0.72 -21.30 11.23
C GLY A 42 -0.07 -20.98 12.58
N ASN A 43 0.71 -21.92 13.10
CA ASN A 43 1.39 -21.77 14.41
C ASN A 43 2.48 -20.68 14.45
N GLY A 44 2.80 -20.04 13.32
CA GLY A 44 3.93 -19.14 13.18
C GLY A 44 5.25 -19.90 13.28
N THR A 45 5.97 -20.05 12.17
CA THR A 45 7.35 -20.55 12.25
C THR A 45 8.23 -19.50 12.94
N ALA A 46 9.30 -19.95 13.58
CA ALA A 46 10.33 -19.03 14.06
C ALA A 46 10.78 -18.14 12.88
N PRO A 47 10.93 -16.82 13.09
CA PRO A 47 11.46 -15.94 12.06
C PRO A 47 12.89 -16.37 11.71
N ASP A 48 13.31 -16.09 10.49
CA ASP A 48 14.71 -16.22 10.09
C ASP A 48 15.60 -15.44 11.07
N GLU A 49 16.78 -15.97 11.41
CA GLU A 49 17.69 -15.36 12.39
C GLU A 49 18.07 -13.91 12.01
N ASP A 50 18.05 -13.58 10.72
CA ASP A 50 18.39 -12.26 10.16
C ASP A 50 17.20 -11.29 10.04
N PHE A 51 15.97 -11.75 10.34
CA PHE A 51 14.75 -10.98 10.10
C PHE A 51 14.80 -9.61 10.77
N LYS A 52 15.20 -9.57 12.05
CA LYS A 52 15.29 -8.33 12.83
C LYS A 52 16.26 -7.33 12.20
N GLN A 53 17.41 -7.81 11.73
CA GLN A 53 18.41 -6.96 11.10
C GLN A 53 17.89 -6.36 9.80
N ARG A 54 17.29 -7.19 8.93
CA ARG A 54 16.69 -6.75 7.65
C ARG A 54 15.51 -5.80 7.85
N PHE A 55 14.71 -6.04 8.87
CA PHE A 55 13.56 -5.20 9.18
C PHE A 55 14.00 -3.81 9.63
N LEU A 56 14.98 -3.73 10.54
CA LEU A 56 15.44 -2.47 11.09
C LEU A 56 16.38 -1.70 10.15
N SER A 57 17.12 -2.38 9.27
CA SER A 57 18.05 -1.72 8.34
C SER A 57 17.36 -0.80 7.34
N ASN A 58 16.09 -1.07 7.02
CA ASN A 58 15.30 -0.25 6.09
C ASN A 58 14.60 0.93 6.78
N ALA A 59 14.62 1.00 8.12
CA ALA A 59 13.92 2.04 8.85
C ALA A 59 14.73 3.35 8.85
N LYS A 60 14.05 4.47 8.56
CA LYS A 60 14.66 5.81 8.51
C LYS A 60 15.32 6.24 9.82
N ARG A 61 14.76 5.81 10.95
CA ARG A 61 15.27 6.08 12.30
C ARG A 61 15.01 4.87 13.19
N THR A 62 16.06 4.43 13.89
CA THR A 62 15.97 3.36 14.89
C THR A 62 16.66 3.77 16.18
N SER A 63 16.27 3.15 17.29
CA SER A 63 16.97 3.23 18.58
C SER A 63 16.99 1.83 19.18
N GLY A 64 18.16 1.20 19.18
CA GLY A 64 18.31 -0.22 19.51
C GLY A 64 17.38 -1.07 18.65
N ASP A 65 16.43 -1.74 19.30
CA ASP A 65 15.49 -2.68 18.69
C ASP A 65 14.16 -2.06 18.26
N ALA A 66 14.05 -0.73 18.31
CA ALA A 66 12.82 -0.01 18.01
C ALA A 66 12.97 0.93 16.81
N ILE A 67 11.89 1.07 16.04
CA ILE A 67 11.75 2.14 15.04
C ILE A 67 11.26 3.40 15.75
N LEU A 68 11.96 4.52 15.53
CA LEU A 68 11.55 5.80 16.08
C LEU A 68 10.55 6.47 15.14
N ALA A 69 9.33 6.65 15.62
CA ALA A 69 8.32 7.47 14.98
C ALA A 69 7.99 8.68 15.86
N ASN A 70 7.86 9.85 15.25
CA ASN A 70 7.32 11.01 15.95
C ASN A 70 5.82 10.81 16.14
N LYS A 71 5.33 11.09 17.35
CA LYS A 71 3.91 11.04 17.65
C LYS A 71 3.19 12.11 16.82
N GLY A 72 2.36 11.68 15.88
CA GLY A 72 1.60 12.56 14.98
C GLY A 72 2.23 12.79 13.60
N ASP A 73 3.38 12.16 13.28
CA ASP A 73 3.92 12.17 11.90
C ASP A 73 3.30 11.07 11.01
N TRP A 74 2.53 10.16 11.61
CA TRP A 74 1.66 9.23 10.90
C TRP A 74 0.30 9.91 10.68
N VAL A 75 0.25 10.87 9.77
CA VAL A 75 -1.00 11.49 9.27
C VAL A 75 -1.00 11.40 7.76
#